data_AF-A0A7S2ECR8-F1
#
_entry.id   AF-A0A7S2ECR8-F1
#
_cell.length_a   1.000
_cell.length_b   1.000
_cell.length_c   1.000
_cell.angle_alpha   90.00
_cell.angle_beta   90.00
_cell.angle_gamma   90.00
#
_symmetry.space_group_name_H-M   'P 1'
#
loop_
_entity.id
_entity.type
_entity.pdbx_description
1 polymer ?
#
loop_
_entity_poly.entity_id
_entity_poly.type
_entity_poly.pdbx_seq_one_letter_code
_entity_poly.pdbx_strand_id
1 'polypeptide(L)'
;MDKFPKWLAEHKDHLTEEDYQRYGQQYQYFQRIVAVYETDPNNFSRLMELMQDIQEYGQPPAEIIKELAPDLEFDEEGMPKMDGPLPGMPPFPGNEQCNVM
;
A
#
# COMPACT_ATOMS: atom_id res chain seq x y z
N MET A 1 -1.85 -1.96 -13.94
CA MET A 1 -2.08 -3.27 -13.28
C MET A 1 -1.20 -4.38 -13.82
N ASP A 2 -0.65 -4.23 -15.03
CA ASP A 2 0.08 -5.28 -15.75
C ASP A 2 1.54 -5.46 -15.30
N LYS A 3 2.08 -4.50 -14.55
CA LYS A 3 3.48 -4.49 -14.14
C LYS A 3 3.76 -5.31 -12.88
N PHE A 4 2.85 -5.31 -11.91
CA PHE A 4 2.97 -6.13 -10.70
C PHE A 4 3.09 -7.64 -11.01
N PRO A 5 2.22 -8.26 -11.84
CA PRO A 5 2.37 -9.67 -12.18
C PRO A 5 3.64 -9.96 -12.96
N LYS A 6 4.11 -9.01 -13.78
CA LYS A 6 5.41 -9.11 -14.46
C LYS A 6 6.57 -9.08 -13.47
N TRP A 7 6.56 -8.14 -12.52
CA TRP A 7 7.58 -8.04 -11.47
C TRP A 7 7.64 -9.31 -10.63
N LEU A 8 6.48 -9.87 -10.23
CA LEU A 8 6.39 -11.15 -9.52
C LEU A 8 7.04 -12.29 -10.32
N ALA A 9 6.77 -12.37 -11.62
CA ALA A 9 7.34 -13.40 -12.48
C ALA A 9 8.87 -13.24 -12.63
N GLU A 10 9.37 -12.02 -12.77
CA GLU A 10 10.80 -11.72 -12.90
C GLU A 10 11.57 -11.93 -11.59
N HIS A 11 10.95 -11.72 -10.43
CA HIS A 11 11.58 -11.84 -9.12
C HIS A 11 11.34 -13.20 -8.46
N LYS A 12 10.57 -14.10 -9.08
CA LYS A 12 10.18 -15.39 -8.49
C LYS A 12 11.36 -16.22 -7.97
N ASP A 13 12.48 -16.24 -8.70
CA ASP A 13 13.67 -17.01 -8.31
C ASP A 13 14.46 -16.38 -7.16
N HIS A 14 14.22 -15.10 -6.86
CA HIS A 14 14.87 -14.34 -5.79
C HIS A 14 13.98 -14.19 -4.54
N LEU A 15 12.70 -14.54 -4.67
CA LEU A 15 11.72 -14.46 -3.58
C LEU A 15 11.57 -15.81 -2.89
N THR A 16 11.31 -15.75 -1.59
CA THR A 16 10.83 -16.93 -0.87
C THR A 16 9.40 -17.25 -1.32
N GLU A 17 8.97 -18.51 -1.14
CA GLU A 17 7.58 -18.91 -1.41
C GLU A 17 6.59 -18.05 -0.61
N GLU A 18 6.94 -17.72 0.65
CA GLU A 18 6.13 -16.87 1.52
C GLU A 18 6.02 -15.43 0.99
N ASP A 19 7.13 -14.82 0.57
CA ASP A 19 7.11 -13.46 0.00
C ASP A 19 6.37 -13.43 -1.33
N TYR A 20 6.56 -14.43 -2.19
CA TYR A 20 5.82 -14.55 -3.45
C TYR A 20 4.31 -14.64 -3.21
N GLN A 21 3.87 -15.42 -2.22
CA GLN A 21 2.47 -15.50 -1.83
C GLN A 21 1.95 -14.19 -1.24
N ARG A 22 2.70 -13.55 -0.33
CA ARG A 22 2.33 -12.25 0.25
C ARG A 22 2.16 -11.17 -0.82
N TYR A 23 3.13 -11.04 -1.73
CA TYR A 23 3.06 -10.09 -2.82
C TYR A 23 1.93 -10.42 -3.81
N GLY A 24 1.66 -11.71 -4.04
CA GLY A 24 0.48 -12.15 -4.79
C GLY A 24 -0.84 -11.73 -4.14
N GLN A 25 -0.95 -11.79 -2.81
CA GLN A 25 -2.11 -11.31 -2.07
C GLN A 25 -2.26 -9.80 -2.16
N GLN A 26 -1.17 -9.05 -1.93
CA GLN A 26 -1.17 -7.60 -2.08
C GLN A 26 -1.65 -7.16 -3.47
N TYR A 27 -1.21 -7.85 -4.53
CA TYR A 27 -1.67 -7.59 -5.89
C TYR A 27 -3.20 -7.73 -6.03
N GLN A 28 -3.80 -8.78 -5.46
CA GLN A 28 -5.25 -8.96 -5.48
C GLN A 28 -5.98 -7.82 -4.73
N TYR A 29 -5.42 -7.34 -3.62
CA TYR A 29 -5.97 -6.18 -2.92
C TYR A 29 -5.91 -4.92 -3.77
N PHE A 30 -4.77 -4.63 -4.41
CA PHE A 30 -4.68 -3.50 -5.35
C PHE A 30 -5.74 -3.62 -6.46
N GLN A 31 -5.95 -4.81 -7.02
CA GLN A 31 -6.99 -5.03 -8.04
C GLN A 31 -8.38 -4.70 -7.51
N ARG A 32 -8.70 -5.10 -6.28
CA ARG A 32 -9.97 -4.76 -5.63
C ARG A 32 -10.10 -3.27 -5.38
N ILE A 33 -9.04 -2.60 -4.94
CA ILE A 33 -9.02 -1.15 -4.72
C ILE A 33 -9.32 -0.43 -6.04
N VAL A 34 -8.63 -0.78 -7.12
CA VAL A 34 -8.88 -0.19 -8.45
C VAL A 34 -10.29 -0.48 -8.93
N ALA A 35 -10.77 -1.71 -8.77
CA ALA A 35 -12.14 -2.06 -9.15
C ALA A 35 -13.18 -1.24 -8.37
N VAL A 36 -13.02 -1.10 -7.05
CA VAL A 36 -13.90 -0.26 -6.23
C VAL A 36 -13.81 1.20 -6.66
N TYR A 37 -12.61 1.71 -6.94
CA TYR A 37 -12.43 3.08 -7.42
C TYR A 37 -13.11 3.33 -8.78
N GLU A 38 -13.10 2.34 -9.68
CA GLU A 38 -13.78 2.43 -10.98
C GLU A 38 -15.30 2.29 -10.87
N THR A 39 -15.81 1.43 -9.98
CA THR A 39 -17.25 1.16 -9.85
C THR A 39 -17.97 2.08 -8.88
N ASP A 40 -17.32 2.46 -7.78
CA ASP A 40 -17.87 3.19 -6.65
C ASP A 40 -16.80 4.10 -5.99
N PRO A 41 -16.32 5.13 -6.73
CA PRO A 41 -15.24 6.01 -6.26
C PRO A 41 -15.58 6.80 -4.99
N ASN A 42 -16.87 6.94 -4.65
CA ASN A 42 -17.31 7.66 -3.47
C ASN A 42 -17.29 6.79 -2.21
N ASN A 43 -17.02 5.49 -2.33
CA ASN A 43 -16.97 4.56 -1.22
C ASN A 43 -15.59 4.54 -0.56
N PHE A 44 -15.23 5.70 -0.01
CA PHE A 44 -13.98 5.90 0.69
C PHE A 44 -13.80 4.93 1.86
N SER A 45 -14.90 4.54 2.54
CA SER A 45 -14.86 3.54 3.60
C SER A 45 -14.34 2.20 3.09
N ARG A 46 -14.86 1.71 1.96
CA ARG A 46 -14.39 0.44 1.38
C ARG A 46 -12.97 0.53 0.83
N LEU A 47 -12.60 1.66 0.23
CA LEU A 47 -11.24 1.90 -0.24
C LEU A 47 -10.23 1.91 0.93
N MET A 48 -10.56 2.60 2.04
CA MET A 48 -9.73 2.66 3.24
C MET A 48 -9.64 1.32 3.98
N GLU A 49 -10.71 0.52 3.97
CA GLU A 49 -10.69 -0.84 4.52
C GLU A 49 -9.72 -1.72 3.72
N LEU A 50 -9.82 -1.73 2.38
CA LEU A 50 -8.91 -2.50 1.53
C LEU A 50 -7.45 -2.03 1.65
N MET A 51 -7.22 -0.73 1.85
CA MET A 51 -5.89 -0.18 2.13
C MET A 51 -5.36 -0.52 3.52
N GLN A 52 -6.21 -0.76 4.51
CA GLN A 52 -5.76 -1.26 5.82
C GLN A 52 -5.46 -2.76 5.75
N ASP A 53 -6.33 -3.54 5.11
CA ASP A 53 -6.13 -4.99 4.94
C ASP A 53 -4.81 -5.29 4.21
N ILE A 54 -4.43 -4.48 3.21
CA ILE A 54 -3.18 -4.72 2.47
C ILE A 54 -1.94 -4.53 3.37
N GLN A 55 -2.00 -3.66 4.37
CA GLN A 55 -0.90 -3.43 5.31
C GLN A 55 -0.66 -4.66 6.21
N GLU A 56 -1.67 -5.50 6.46
CA GLU A 56 -1.49 -6.76 7.20
C GLU A 56 -0.55 -7.74 6.47
N TYR A 57 -0.47 -7.65 5.14
CA TYR A 57 0.46 -8.43 4.32
C TYR A 57 1.85 -7.80 4.24
N GLY A 58 2.06 -6.68 4.95
CA GLY A 58 3.30 -5.90 5.01
C GLY A 58 3.51 -4.99 3.80
N GLN A 59 4.74 -4.47 3.67
CA GLN A 59 5.07 -3.50 2.65
C GLN A 59 5.00 -4.08 1.23
N PRO A 60 4.43 -3.35 0.27
CA PRO A 60 4.60 -3.66 -1.13
C PRO A 60 6.04 -3.42 -1.62
N PRO A 61 6.47 -4.09 -2.70
CA PRO A 61 7.80 -3.90 -3.25
C PRO A 61 8.04 -2.43 -3.62
N ALA A 62 9.17 -1.86 -3.19
CA ALA A 62 9.49 -0.45 -3.42
C ALA A 62 9.51 -0.07 -4.90
N GLU A 63 9.89 -0.99 -5.80
CA GLU A 63 9.83 -0.77 -7.24
C GLU A 63 8.40 -0.56 -7.75
N ILE A 64 7.45 -1.32 -7.22
CA ILE A 64 6.03 -1.17 -7.55
C ILE A 64 5.50 0.16 -7.02
N ILE A 65 5.82 0.49 -5.76
CA ILE A 65 5.41 1.76 -5.15
C ILE A 65 5.93 2.94 -5.96
N LYS A 66 7.23 2.95 -6.29
CA LYS A 66 7.87 4.04 -7.02
C LYS A 66 7.27 4.27 -8.41
N GLU A 67 6.76 3.22 -9.04
CA GLU A 67 6.05 3.36 -10.31
C GLU A 67 4.61 3.86 -10.16
N LEU A 68 3.93 3.51 -9.06
CA LEU A 68 2.55 3.96 -8.80
C LEU A 68 2.52 5.39 -8.28
N ALA A 69 3.44 5.73 -7.39
CA ALA A 69 3.56 7.01 -6.71
C ALA A 69 5.05 7.30 -6.47
N PRO A 70 5.75 7.92 -7.45
CA PRO A 70 7.19 8.17 -7.36
C PRO A 70 7.59 9.09 -6.21
N ASP A 71 6.65 9.91 -5.72
CA ASP A 71 6.82 10.84 -4.59
C ASP A 71 6.41 10.23 -3.24
N LEU A 72 5.94 8.97 -3.21
CA LEU A 72 5.50 8.31 -1.98
C LEU A 72 6.62 7.45 -1.40
N GLU A 73 7.23 7.94 -0.33
CA GLU A 73 8.19 7.16 0.47
C GLU A 73 7.45 6.39 1.57
N PHE A 74 7.97 5.26 2.01
CA PHE A 74 7.43 4.47 3.14
C PHE A 74 8.52 4.32 4.22
N ASP A 75 8.12 4.34 5.50
CA ASP A 75 9.02 4.11 6.63
C ASP A 75 9.30 2.61 6.83
N GLU A 76 10.12 2.29 7.84
CA GLU A 76 10.50 0.91 8.18
C GLU A 76 9.29 0.10 8.70
N GLU A 77 8.24 0.77 9.18
CA GLU A 77 6.97 0.18 9.60
C GLU A 77 5.99 -0.05 8.43
N GLY A 78 6.26 0.50 7.25
CA GLY A 78 5.42 0.33 6.06
C GLY A 78 4.26 1.29 5.98
N MET A 79 4.33 2.37 6.74
CA MET A 79 3.46 3.52 6.58
C MET A 79 4.09 4.50 5.59
N PRO A 80 3.28 5.18 4.77
CA PRO A 80 3.80 6.21 3.89
C PRO A 80 4.45 7.31 4.73
N LYS A 81 5.75 7.56 4.50
CA LYS A 81 6.48 8.72 4.99
C LYS A 81 5.89 9.97 4.36
N MET A 82 4.94 10.55 5.07
CA MET A 82 4.49 11.89 4.78
C MET A 82 5.49 12.87 5.41
N ASP A 83 6.60 13.10 4.71
CA ASP A 83 7.49 14.22 5.02
C ASP A 83 6.82 15.54 4.61
N GLY A 84 5.87 16.00 5.43
CA GLY A 84 5.25 17.31 5.32
C GLY A 84 3.71 17.30 5.33
N PRO A 85 3.08 18.47 5.62
CA PRO A 85 1.64 18.60 5.62
C PRO A 85 1.07 18.43 4.21
N LEU A 86 0.16 17.46 4.01
CA LEU A 86 -0.62 17.34 2.78
C LEU A 86 -1.53 18.58 2.62
N PRO A 87 -1.55 19.24 1.45
CA PRO A 87 -2.42 20.39 1.22
C PRO A 87 -3.89 19.95 1.21
N GLY A 88 -4.64 20.38 2.23
CA GLY A 88 -6.09 20.19 2.29
C GLY A 88 -6.59 19.04 3.17
N MET A 89 -5.72 18.32 3.87
CA MET A 89 -6.12 17.44 4.97
C MET A 89 -5.55 17.94 6.30
N PRO A 90 -6.32 17.87 7.41
CA PRO A 90 -5.77 18.10 8.73
C PRO A 90 -4.61 17.10 8.95
N PRO A 91 -3.57 17.48 9.70
CA PRO A 91 -2.48 16.56 10.01
C PRO A 91 -3.08 15.29 10.60
N PHE A 92 -2.87 14.16 9.90
CA PHE A 92 -3.08 12.87 10.53
C PHE A 92 -2.14 12.83 11.73
N PRO A 93 -2.65 12.53 12.94
CA PRO A 93 -1.78 12.39 14.10
C PRO A 93 -0.88 11.19 13.85
N GLY A 94 0.31 11.47 13.31
CA GLY A 94 1.46 10.59 13.44
C GLY A 94 1.61 10.30 14.93
N ASN A 95 1.81 9.04 15.26
CA ASN A 95 1.67 8.48 16.59
C ASN A 95 2.64 9.11 17.62
N GLU A 96 2.30 10.29 18.13
CA GLU A 96 2.91 10.89 19.30
C GLU A 96 2.25 10.29 20.55
N GLN A 97 2.77 9.13 20.94
CA GLN A 97 2.64 8.53 22.27
C GLN A 97 1.25 7.99 22.63
N CYS A 98 1.19 6.65 22.77
CA CYS A 98 0.51 6.04 23.92
C CYS A 98 1.04 6.68 25.21
N ASN A 99 0.47 7.82 25.62
CA ASN A 99 0.25 8.25 27.00
C ASN A 99 -0.25 9.69 27.05
N VAL A 100 -1.54 9.87 27.36
CA VAL A 100 -2.01 11.01 28.17
C VAL A 100 -3.03 10.49 29.18
N MET A 101 -2.53 10.39 30.44
CA MET A 101 -3.16 10.37 31.77
C MET A 101 -4.20 9.31 32.14
#